data_AF-A0A9D6RXZ8-F1
#
_entry.id   AF-A0A9D6RXZ8-F1
#
_cell.length_a   1.000
_cell.length_b   1.000
_cell.length_c   1.000
_cell.angle_alpha   90.00
_cell.angle_beta   90.00
_cell.angle_gamma   90.00
#
_symmetry.space_group_name_H-M   'P 1'
#
loop_
_entity.id
_entity.type
_entity.pdbx_description
1 polymer ?
#
loop_
_entity_poly.entity_id
_entity_poly.type
_entity_poly.pdbx_seq_one_letter_code
_entity_poly.pdbx_strand_id
1 'polypeptide(L)' 'MGRKEFLIIAIATLITVLAWVIFDILHARAKVTIPPKTQELIEPLNPNFDLEGI' A
#
# COMPACT_ATOMS: atom_id res chain seq x y z
N MET A 1 -0.12 31.64 22.86
CA MET A 1 0.28 30.23 22.92
C MET A 1 1.60 30.12 23.64
N GLY A 2 1.63 29.46 24.79
CA GLY A 2 2.85 29.20 25.55
C GLY A 2 3.69 28.10 24.92
N ARG A 3 5.00 28.11 25.17
CA ARG A 3 5.97 27.08 24.71
C ARG A 3 5.50 25.64 24.97
N LYS A 4 4.73 25.43 26.03
CA LYS A 4 4.19 24.13 26.46
C LYS A 4 3.11 23.61 25.51
N GLU A 5 2.18 24.49 25.11
CA GLU A 5 1.09 24.15 24.18
C GLU A 5 1.65 23.84 22.78
N PHE A 6 2.65 24.61 22.34
CA PHE A 6 3.32 24.35 21.07
C PHE A 6 4.01 22.98 21.04
N LEU A 7 4.70 22.61 22.14
CA LEU A 7 5.32 21.29 22.27
C LEU A 7 4.30 20.15 22.22
N ILE A 8 3.16 20.30 22.91
CA ILE A 8 2.10 19.30 22.91
C ILE A 8 1.54 19.11 21.49
N ILE A 9 1.26 20.21 20.79
CA ILE A 9 0.76 20.16 19.41
C ILE A 9 1.79 19.51 18.48
N ALA A 10 3.06 19.90 18.58
CA ALA A 10 4.13 19.32 17.76
C ALA A 10 4.27 17.81 17.98
N ILE A 11 4.21 17.34 19.23
CA ILE A 11 4.28 15.91 19.57
C ILE A 11 3.05 15.18 19.02
N ALA A 12 1.84 15.75 19.19
CA ALA A 12 0.62 15.15 18.67
C ALA A 12 0.67 15.02 17.14
N THR A 13 1.08 16.07 16.43
CA THR A 13 1.26 16.04 14.98
C THR A 13 2.28 14.99 14.55
N LEU A 14 3.40 14.87 15.27
CA LEU A 14 4.43 13.90 14.95
C LEU A 14 3.91 12.46 15.12
N ILE A 15 3.14 12.18 16.17
CA ILE A 15 2.48 10.88 16.37
C ILE A 15 1.48 10.60 15.24
N THR A 16 0.68 11.60 14.83
CA THR A 16 -0.27 11.45 13.72
C THR A 16 0.45 11.10 12.42
N VAL A 17 1.54 11.78 12.09
CA VAL A 17 2.33 11.51 10.87
C VAL A 17 2.92 10.10 10.93
N LEU A 18 3.50 9.69 12.07
CA LEU A 18 4.06 8.34 12.24
C LEU A 18 2.98 7.26 12.09
N ALA A 19 1.82 7.45 12.71
CA ALA A 19 0.71 6.53 12.55
C ALA A 19 0.32 6.39 11.08
N TRP A 20 0.19 7.50 10.36
CA TRP A 20 -0.16 7.48 8.94
C TRP A 20 0.87 6.73 8.09
N VAL A 21 2.17 6.99 8.31
CA VAL A 21 3.24 6.27 7.60
C VAL A 21 3.19 4.76 7.88
N ILE A 22 2.96 4.36 9.12
CA ILE A 22 2.84 2.93 9.48
C ILE A 22 1.64 2.30 8.78
N PHE A 23 0.48 2.95 8.81
CA PHE A 23 -0.71 2.46 8.11
C PHE A 23 -0.50 2.36 6.61
N ASP A 24 0.17 3.33 6.00
CA ASP A 24 0.47 3.33 4.56
C ASP A 24 1.39 2.15 4.20
N ILE A 25 2.46 1.94 4.96
CA ILE A 25 3.38 0.80 4.76
C ILE A 25 2.63 -0.53 4.91
N LEU A 26 1.77 -0.66 5.93
CA LEU A 26 0.98 -1.88 6.13
C LEU A 26 0.00 -2.12 4.98
N HIS A 27 -0.70 -1.09 4.51
CA HIS A 27 -1.60 -1.19 3.36
C HIS A 27 -0.84 -1.51 2.07
N ALA A 28 0.31 -0.87 1.84
CA ALA A 28 1.16 -1.16 0.68
C ALA A 28 1.63 -2.62 0.71
N ARG A 29 2.08 -3.13 1.86
CA ARG A 29 2.46 -4.54 2.02
C ARG A 29 1.27 -5.48 1.83
N ALA A 30 0.10 -5.16 2.37
CA ALA A 30 -1.11 -5.96 2.18
C ALA A 30 -1.55 -6.00 0.71
N LYS A 31 -1.39 -4.90 -0.03
CA LYS A 31 -1.69 -4.84 -1.47
C LYS A 31 -0.67 -5.65 -2.30
N VAL A 32 0.58 -5.71 -1.86
CA VAL A 32 1.65 -6.50 -2.51
C VAL A 32 1.51 -7.99 -2.21
N THR A 33 0.96 -8.37 -1.06
CA THR A 33 0.51 -9.74 -0.80
C THR A 33 -0.80 -9.98 -1.55
N ILE A 34 -0.69 -10.15 -2.87
CA ILE A 34 -1.77 -10.67 -3.71
C ILE A 34 -2.22 -11.98 -3.05
N PRO A 35 -3.48 -12.10 -2.60
CA PRO A 35 -4.00 -13.34 -2.05
C PRO A 35 -3.68 -14.48 -3.02
N PRO A 36 -3.25 -15.67 -2.55
CA PRO A 36 -2.88 -16.77 -3.46
C PRO A 36 -4.03 -17.12 -4.43
N LYS A 37 -5.27 -16.86 -4.03
CA LYS A 37 -6.50 -16.98 -4.83
C LYS A 37 -6.56 -16.06 -6.06
N THR A 38 -5.83 -14.95 -6.09
CA THR A 38 -5.82 -13.98 -7.20
C THR A 38 -4.62 -14.15 -8.12
N GLN A 39 -3.54 -14.80 -7.64
CA GLN A 39 -2.41 -15.17 -8.50
C GLN A 39 -2.78 -16.29 -9.47
N GLU A 40 -3.66 -17.22 -9.09
CA GLU A 40 -4.19 -18.27 -9.99
C GLU A 40 -5.11 -17.72 -11.09
N LEU A 41 -5.69 -16.51 -10.94
CA LEU A 41 -6.49 -15.87 -11.99
C LEU A 41 -5.66 -15.00 -12.94
N ILE A 42 -4.41 -14.73 -12.57
CA ILE A 42 -3.42 -14.11 -13.46
C ILE A 42 -2.61 -15.27 -14.04
N GLU A 43 -3.27 -16.16 -14.78
CA GLU A 43 -2.53 -16.85 -15.83
C GLU A 43 -1.91 -15.75 -16.70
N PRO A 44 -0.59 -15.75 -16.92
CA PRO A 44 -0.04 -14.90 -17.96
C PRO A 44 -0.79 -15.26 -19.23
N LEU A 45 -1.53 -14.29 -19.79
CA LEU A 45 -2.17 -14.45 -21.09
C LEU A 45 -1.06 -14.87 -22.05
N ASN A 46 -1.00 -16.17 -22.33
CA ASN A 46 0.06 -16.78 -23.11
C ASN A 46 0.11 -16.00 -24.44
N PRO A 47 1.23 -15.31 -24.76
CA PRO A 47 1.31 -14.51 -25.98
C PRO A 47 1.46 -15.39 -27.23
N ASN A 48 1.29 -16.71 -27.13
CA ASN A 48 0.87 -17.52 -28.26
C ASN A 48 -0.60 -17.23 -28.58
N PHE A 49 -0.85 -16.04 -29.13
CA PHE A 49 -1.97 -15.87 -30.04
C PHE A 49 -1.71 -16.80 -31.21
N ASP A 50 -2.43 -17.91 -31.23
CA ASP A 50 -2.45 -18.81 -32.37
C ASP A 50 -3.07 -18.06 -33.56
N LEU A 51 -2.20 -17.57 -34.44
CA LEU A 51 -2.54 -16.91 -35.70
C LEU A 51 -2.58 -17.93 -36.84
N GLU A 52 -2.82 -19.22 -36.58
CA GLU A 52 -3.10 -20.22 -37.65
C GLU A 52 -4.53 -20.07 -38.21
N GLY A 53 -4.86 -18.89 -38.72
CA GLY A 53 -6.17 -18.62 -39.30
C GLY A 53 -6.27 -17.39 -40.21
N ILE A 54 -5.15 -16.84 -40.69
CA ILE A 54 -5.12 -15.79 -41.73
C ILE A 54 -4.11 -16.13 -42.82
#